data_AF-A0A1F5ER13-F1
#
_entry.id   AF-A0A1F5ER13-F1
#
_cell.length_a   1.000
_cell.length_b   1.000
_cell.length_c   1.000
_cell.angle_alpha   90.00
_cell.angle_beta   90.00
_cell.angle_gamma   90.00
#
_symmetry.space_group_name_H-M   'P 1'
#
loop_
_entity.id
_entity.type
_entity.pdbx_description
1 polymer ?
#
loop_
_entity_poly.entity_id
_entity_poly.type
_entity_poly.pdbx_seq_one_letter_code
_entity_poly.pdbx_strand_id
1 'polypeptide(L)'
;MTEIKKLSKENFPEKLLEIPQPPKEIYMRGEMPNWDETKSIVVVGSRKYTNYGKDACEKIISGLRGYDITIISGLAIGIDSVAHKTALNIGLKTVAVPGSGLNDSILYPSTNKQLAKKILESGGCLISEFEPNFKATQWSFPQRNRIMAGLADIILVIEAGEKSGTLITARMGLDYNKEIAVVPASIFSDGAKGSNKLLKQGATPITCSEDLLELLGFVSESNPEQRKIMFDNCSDEEKKILEFLSEPISKDELATKSQIPISELNSLISLLEIKGIIKESAGEIYLV
;
A
#
# COMPACT_ATOMS: atom_id res chain seq x y z
N MET A 1 -15.58 20.01 0.23
CA MET A 1 -14.15 19.85 0.57
C MET A 1 -14.06 19.64 2.07
N THR A 2 -13.31 18.65 2.53
CA THR A 2 -13.10 18.40 3.96
C THR A 2 -12.27 19.53 4.58
N GLU A 3 -12.73 20.01 5.73
CA GLU A 3 -12.08 21.07 6.51
C GLU A 3 -10.80 20.55 7.18
N ILE A 4 -9.82 21.43 7.36
CA ILE A 4 -8.59 21.11 8.10
C ILE A 4 -8.89 21.29 9.59
N LYS A 5 -8.63 20.24 10.38
CA LYS A 5 -8.88 20.24 11.82
C LYS A 5 -7.59 19.96 12.58
N LYS A 6 -7.41 20.65 13.71
CA LYS A 6 -6.38 20.29 14.69
C LYS A 6 -6.92 19.18 15.57
N LEU A 7 -6.20 18.07 15.69
CA LEU A 7 -6.58 16.98 16.58
C LEU A 7 -6.32 17.36 18.03
N SER A 8 -7.25 16.99 18.92
CA SER A 8 -6.98 16.95 20.36
C SER A 8 -5.98 15.83 20.65
N LYS A 9 -5.17 15.99 21.70
CA LYS A 9 -4.15 15.00 22.07
C LYS A 9 -4.72 13.61 22.35
N GLU A 10 -5.95 13.55 22.87
CA GLU A 10 -6.68 12.30 23.13
C GLU A 10 -7.00 11.51 21.84
N ASN A 11 -7.06 12.20 20.70
CA ASN A 11 -7.32 11.61 19.39
C ASN A 11 -6.03 11.36 18.59
N PHE A 12 -4.86 11.48 19.21
CA PHE A 12 -3.61 11.12 18.53
C PHE A 12 -3.52 9.60 18.44
N PRO A 13 -3.11 9.05 17.29
CA PRO A 13 -2.84 7.62 17.17
C PRO A 13 -1.84 7.19 18.24
N GLU A 14 -2.18 6.16 19.02
CA GLU A 14 -1.32 5.69 20.14
C GLU A 14 0.09 5.35 19.67
N LYS A 15 0.21 4.72 18.48
CA LYS A 15 1.50 4.41 17.83
C LYS A 15 2.41 5.63 17.68
N LEU A 16 1.86 6.84 17.54
CA LEU A 16 2.64 8.09 17.44
C LEU A 16 3.07 8.64 18.79
N LEU A 17 2.41 8.26 19.88
CA LEU A 17 2.80 8.68 21.24
C LEU A 17 3.99 7.86 21.75
N GLU A 18 4.20 6.65 21.21
CA GLU A 18 5.27 5.73 21.60
C GLU A 18 6.63 6.02 20.94
N ILE A 19 6.67 6.83 19.87
CA ILE A 19 7.92 7.15 19.19
C ILE A 19 8.79 8.10 20.05
N PRO A 20 10.13 8.09 19.93
CA PRO A 20 11.05 8.85 20.79
C PRO A 20 10.81 10.37 20.82
N GLN A 21 10.25 10.92 19.75
CA GLN A 21 9.86 12.32 19.65
C GLN A 21 8.40 12.36 19.20
N PRO A 22 7.40 12.26 20.09
CA PRO A 22 6.00 12.25 19.67
C PRO A 22 5.58 13.62 19.13
N PRO A 23 4.59 13.67 18.22
CA PRO A 23 4.02 14.92 17.75
C PRO A 23 3.47 15.74 18.91
N LYS A 24 3.70 17.06 18.87
CA LYS A 24 3.05 18.01 19.78
C LYS A 24 1.67 18.42 19.27
N GLU A 25 1.54 18.50 17.96
CA GLU A 25 0.36 18.95 17.25
C GLU A 25 0.17 18.07 16.01
N ILE A 26 -1.08 17.76 15.70
CA ILE A 26 -1.45 17.07 14.46
C ILE A 26 -2.61 17.83 13.84
N TYR A 27 -2.41 18.27 12.61
CA TYR A 27 -3.44 18.75 11.72
C TYR A 27 -3.85 17.62 10.79
N MET A 28 -5.15 17.44 10.59
CA MET A 28 -5.69 16.48 9.63
C MET A 28 -6.67 17.13 8.67
N ARG A 29 -6.84 16.49 7.52
CA ARG A 29 -7.91 16.76 6.56
C ARG A 29 -8.41 15.44 6.02
N GLY A 30 -9.72 15.19 6.03
CA GLY A 30 -10.30 13.89 5.67
C GLY A 30 -10.70 13.07 6.88
N GLU A 31 -10.74 11.75 6.72
CA GLU A 31 -11.15 10.81 7.76
C GLU A 31 -9.98 9.92 8.19
N MET A 32 -9.72 9.86 9.49
CA MET A 32 -8.64 9.06 10.04
C MET A 32 -9.09 7.60 10.00
N PRO A 33 -8.24 6.66 9.55
CA PRO A 33 -8.55 5.25 9.70
C PRO A 33 -8.64 4.88 11.18
N ASN A 34 -9.47 3.89 11.50
CA ASN A 34 -9.49 3.28 12.82
C ASN A 34 -8.26 2.39 12.98
N TRP A 35 -7.22 2.89 13.66
CA TRP A 35 -5.94 2.20 13.79
C TRP A 35 -5.99 0.89 14.60
N ASP A 36 -7.10 0.65 15.32
CA ASP A 36 -7.32 -0.58 16.07
C ASP A 36 -7.88 -1.71 15.19
N GLU A 37 -8.58 -1.35 14.10
CA GLU A 37 -9.25 -2.28 13.18
C GLU A 37 -8.47 -2.51 11.89
N THR A 38 -7.52 -1.62 11.55
CA THR A 38 -6.75 -1.69 10.31
C THR A 38 -5.25 -1.85 10.55
N LYS A 39 -4.60 -2.63 9.69
CA LYS A 39 -3.15 -2.68 9.60
C LYS A 39 -2.61 -1.55 8.73
N SER A 40 -1.44 -1.02 9.08
CA SER A 40 -0.84 0.11 8.37
C SER A 40 0.46 -0.27 7.68
N ILE A 41 0.52 -0.06 6.37
CA ILE A 41 1.75 -0.23 5.58
C ILE A 41 2.24 1.14 5.14
N VAL A 42 3.43 1.53 5.59
CA VAL A 42 4.14 2.68 5.05
C VAL A 42 4.88 2.27 3.79
N VAL A 43 4.51 2.84 2.65
CA VAL A 43 5.19 2.58 1.38
C VAL A 43 6.09 3.75 1.04
N VAL A 44 7.38 3.48 0.86
CA VAL A 44 8.39 4.48 0.52
C VAL A 44 9.29 4.01 -0.61
N GLY A 45 9.78 4.95 -1.41
CA GLY A 45 10.71 4.62 -2.49
C GLY A 45 11.25 5.83 -3.23
N SER A 46 11.96 5.56 -4.32
CA SER A 46 12.64 6.57 -5.11
C SER A 46 11.66 7.55 -5.75
N ARG A 47 12.05 8.83 -5.78
CA ARG A 47 11.40 9.87 -6.58
C ARG A 47 11.60 9.64 -8.09
N LYS A 48 12.72 9.02 -8.46
CA LYS A 48 13.09 8.58 -9.82
C LYS A 48 13.13 7.06 -9.81
N TYR A 49 11.97 6.42 -9.94
CA TYR A 49 11.85 4.97 -9.90
C TYR A 49 12.11 4.34 -11.29
N THR A 50 12.46 3.06 -11.30
CA THR A 50 12.48 2.23 -12.52
C THR A 50 11.09 1.67 -12.86
N ASN A 51 10.89 1.21 -14.10
CA ASN A 51 9.67 0.48 -14.47
C ASN A 51 9.45 -0.73 -13.56
N TYR A 52 10.52 -1.47 -13.24
CA TYR A 52 10.46 -2.56 -12.27
C TYR A 52 9.91 -2.11 -10.92
N GLY A 53 10.44 -1.02 -10.34
CA GLY A 53 9.96 -0.50 -9.06
C GLY A 53 8.49 -0.06 -9.12
N LYS A 54 8.06 0.55 -10.23
CA LYS A 54 6.65 0.89 -10.46
C LYS A 54 5.76 -0.36 -10.48
N ASP A 55 6.12 -1.33 -11.31
CA ASP A 55 5.33 -2.55 -11.54
C ASP A 55 5.28 -3.41 -10.27
N ALA A 56 6.39 -3.49 -9.52
CA ALA A 56 6.43 -4.17 -8.23
C ALA A 56 5.52 -3.50 -7.20
N CYS A 57 5.54 -2.17 -7.09
CA CYS A 57 4.64 -1.41 -6.22
C CYS A 57 3.17 -1.63 -6.58
N GLU A 58 2.84 -1.56 -7.89
CA GLU A 58 1.49 -1.81 -8.38
C GLU A 58 1.04 -3.24 -8.10
N LYS A 59 1.88 -4.24 -8.39
CA LYS A 59 1.59 -5.66 -8.13
C LYS A 59 1.33 -5.92 -6.65
N ILE A 60 2.28 -5.56 -5.79
CA ILE A 60 2.25 -5.89 -4.36
C ILE A 60 1.05 -5.21 -3.68
N ILE A 61 0.81 -3.93 -3.95
CA ILE A 61 -0.33 -3.21 -3.33
C ILE A 61 -1.66 -3.72 -3.88
N SER A 62 -1.74 -4.10 -5.17
CA SER A 62 -2.99 -4.59 -5.76
C SER A 62 -3.49 -5.87 -5.09
N GLY A 63 -2.59 -6.78 -4.70
CA GLY A 63 -2.93 -8.02 -4.00
C GLY A 63 -3.39 -7.83 -2.55
N LEU A 64 -3.41 -6.60 -2.04
CA LEU A 64 -3.96 -6.26 -0.72
C LEU A 64 -5.46 -5.92 -0.76
N ARG A 65 -6.10 -6.02 -1.93
CA ARG A 65 -7.55 -5.77 -2.09
C ARG A 65 -8.36 -6.67 -1.16
N GLY A 66 -9.35 -6.09 -0.48
CA GLY A 66 -10.27 -6.84 0.39
C GLY A 66 -9.76 -7.07 1.81
N TYR A 67 -8.54 -6.65 2.13
CA TYR A 67 -8.03 -6.64 3.50
C TYR A 67 -8.18 -5.26 4.14
N ASP A 68 -8.38 -5.23 5.46
CA ASP A 68 -8.44 -4.00 6.26
C ASP A 68 -7.03 -3.40 6.44
N ILE A 69 -6.47 -2.93 5.33
CA ILE A 69 -5.13 -2.35 5.25
C ILE A 69 -5.21 -0.90 4.80
N THR A 70 -4.50 -0.04 5.52
CA THR A 70 -4.31 1.37 5.17
C THR A 70 -2.91 1.61 4.62
N ILE A 71 -2.82 2.18 3.41
CA ILE A 71 -1.55 2.58 2.81
C ILE A 71 -1.17 3.99 3.27
N ILE A 72 -0.01 4.13 3.90
CA ILE A 72 0.55 5.41 4.33
C ILE A 72 1.74 5.78 3.44
N SER A 73 1.79 7.02 2.95
CA SER A 73 2.98 7.51 2.24
C SER A 73 3.10 9.03 2.30
N GLY A 74 4.17 9.56 1.72
CA GLY A 74 4.60 10.94 1.90
C GLY A 74 3.99 11.97 0.96
N LEU A 75 3.08 11.56 0.07
CA LEU A 75 2.59 12.37 -1.05
C LEU A 75 3.71 12.86 -2.00
N ALA A 76 4.95 12.35 -1.90
CA ALA A 76 6.03 12.78 -2.81
C ALA A 76 5.77 12.30 -4.25
N ILE A 77 6.46 12.90 -5.21
CA ILE A 77 6.56 12.31 -6.55
C ILE A 77 7.26 10.95 -6.47
N GLY A 78 7.04 10.08 -7.46
CA GLY A 78 7.69 8.78 -7.51
C GLY A 78 6.85 7.68 -6.88
N ILE A 79 7.51 6.75 -6.16
CA ILE A 79 6.86 5.58 -5.56
C ILE A 79 5.73 5.97 -4.61
N ASP A 80 5.88 7.02 -3.79
CA ASP A 80 4.81 7.51 -2.91
C ASP A 80 3.51 7.79 -3.71
N SER A 81 3.62 8.41 -4.90
CA SER A 81 2.47 8.67 -5.76
C SER A 81 1.88 7.40 -6.37
N VAL A 82 2.74 6.43 -6.72
CA VAL A 82 2.31 5.13 -7.26
C VAL A 82 1.52 4.40 -6.18
N ALA A 83 2.05 4.31 -4.96
CA ALA A 83 1.42 3.61 -3.84
C ALA A 83 0.03 4.16 -3.53
N HIS A 84 -0.11 5.48 -3.40
CA HIS A 84 -1.41 6.12 -3.19
C HIS A 84 -2.38 5.84 -4.35
N LYS A 85 -1.94 5.94 -5.61
CA LYS A 85 -2.80 5.69 -6.77
C LYS A 85 -3.27 4.24 -6.82
N THR A 86 -2.37 3.28 -6.58
CA THR A 86 -2.71 1.86 -6.56
C THR A 86 -3.71 1.57 -5.47
N ALA A 87 -3.47 2.05 -4.24
CA ALA A 87 -4.39 1.89 -3.12
C ALA A 87 -5.81 2.41 -3.46
N LEU A 88 -5.90 3.61 -4.04
CA LEU A 88 -7.17 4.20 -4.46
C LEU A 88 -7.87 3.36 -5.53
N ASN A 89 -7.12 2.84 -6.52
CA ASN A 89 -7.69 2.05 -7.61
C ASN A 89 -8.30 0.73 -7.14
N ILE A 90 -7.82 0.17 -6.02
CA ILE A 90 -8.33 -1.07 -5.45
C ILE A 90 -9.26 -0.87 -4.26
N GLY A 91 -9.62 0.39 -3.95
CA GLY A 91 -10.56 0.72 -2.86
C GLY A 91 -9.97 0.68 -1.45
N LEU A 92 -8.64 0.63 -1.29
CA LEU A 92 -8.01 0.74 0.02
C LEU A 92 -8.00 2.18 0.52
N LYS A 93 -8.11 2.34 1.84
CA LYS A 93 -7.88 3.64 2.48
C LYS A 93 -6.41 4.02 2.36
N THR A 94 -6.17 5.32 2.20
CA THR A 94 -4.80 5.83 2.16
C THR A 94 -4.63 7.13 2.92
N VAL A 95 -3.48 7.26 3.57
CA VAL A 95 -3.10 8.40 4.41
C VAL A 95 -1.84 9.05 3.85
N ALA A 96 -1.93 10.32 3.49
CA ALA A 96 -0.78 11.07 3.00
C ALA A 96 -0.19 11.99 4.09
N VAL A 97 1.12 11.92 4.28
CA VAL A 97 1.85 12.77 5.25
C VAL A 97 2.80 13.69 4.48
N PRO A 98 2.34 14.86 3.99
CA PRO A 98 3.19 15.78 3.22
C PRO A 98 4.25 16.46 4.09
N GLY A 99 5.32 16.96 3.45
CA GLY A 99 6.32 17.81 4.12
C GLY A 99 5.89 19.27 4.31
N SER A 100 4.65 19.61 3.96
CA SER A 100 4.04 20.94 4.07
C SER A 100 2.86 20.91 5.05
N GLY A 101 2.25 22.07 5.29
CA GLY A 101 0.88 22.13 5.80
C GLY A 101 -0.14 21.53 4.81
N LEU A 102 -1.41 21.51 5.23
CA LEU A 102 -2.50 20.82 4.53
C LEU A 102 -3.37 21.72 3.62
N ASN A 103 -3.11 23.03 3.61
CA ASN A 103 -3.84 23.96 2.75
C ASN A 103 -3.50 23.72 1.27
N ASP A 104 -4.51 23.73 0.41
CA ASP A 104 -4.36 23.49 -1.04
C ASP A 104 -3.38 24.46 -1.71
N SER A 105 -3.24 25.69 -1.20
CA SER A 105 -2.29 26.66 -1.73
C SER A 105 -0.82 26.28 -1.48
N ILE A 106 -0.55 25.58 -0.37
CA ILE A 106 0.81 25.29 0.13
C ILE A 106 1.21 23.82 -0.04
N LEU A 107 0.24 22.93 -0.27
CA LEU A 107 0.46 21.50 -0.41
C LEU A 107 1.58 21.19 -1.43
N TYR A 108 2.58 20.44 -0.99
CA TYR A 108 3.77 20.11 -1.78
C TYR A 108 3.93 18.58 -1.93
N PRO A 109 4.29 18.08 -3.12
CA PRO A 109 4.52 18.82 -4.37
C PRO A 109 3.22 19.25 -5.04
N SER A 110 3.26 20.37 -5.78
CA SER A 110 2.08 20.91 -6.48
C SER A 110 1.48 19.95 -7.51
N THR A 111 2.31 19.10 -8.12
CA THR A 111 1.90 18.07 -9.08
C THR A 111 0.98 17.01 -8.48
N ASN A 112 1.00 16.83 -7.15
CA ASN A 112 0.19 15.83 -6.45
C ASN A 112 -1.05 16.42 -5.76
N LYS A 113 -1.40 17.69 -6.00
CA LYS A 113 -2.63 18.29 -5.45
C LYS A 113 -3.89 17.54 -5.90
N GLN A 114 -3.95 17.13 -7.16
CA GLN A 114 -5.06 16.32 -7.68
C GLN A 114 -5.13 14.95 -6.99
N LEU A 115 -3.97 14.33 -6.71
CA LEU A 115 -3.90 13.05 -6.01
C LEU A 115 -4.40 13.21 -4.57
N ALA A 116 -3.95 14.23 -3.85
CA ALA A 116 -4.42 14.53 -2.50
C ALA A 116 -5.94 14.75 -2.45
N LYS A 117 -6.51 15.42 -3.46
CA LYS A 117 -7.97 15.56 -3.58
C LYS A 117 -8.66 14.20 -3.71
N LYS A 118 -8.14 13.31 -4.57
CA LYS A 118 -8.68 11.94 -4.72
C LYS A 118 -8.60 11.13 -3.43
N ILE A 119 -7.50 11.27 -2.67
CA ILE A 119 -7.36 10.64 -1.35
C ILE A 119 -8.51 11.07 -0.43
N LEU A 120 -8.79 12.36 -0.35
CA LEU A 120 -9.89 12.89 0.47
C LEU A 120 -11.27 12.44 -0.04
N GLU A 121 -11.48 12.42 -1.35
CA GLU A 121 -12.74 11.98 -1.98
C GLU A 121 -13.03 10.49 -1.73
N SER A 122 -11.99 9.66 -1.59
CA SER A 122 -12.10 8.22 -1.30
C SER A 122 -12.32 7.88 0.19
N GLY A 123 -12.42 8.87 1.08
CA GLY A 123 -12.51 8.64 2.53
C GLY A 123 -11.16 8.41 3.21
N GLY A 124 -10.05 8.76 2.56
CA GLY A 124 -8.72 8.81 3.18
C GLY A 124 -8.46 10.13 3.92
N CYS A 125 -7.21 10.33 4.35
CA CYS A 125 -6.83 11.59 4.98
C CYS A 125 -5.41 12.08 4.64
N LEU A 126 -5.20 13.36 4.93
CA LEU A 126 -3.89 14.01 4.95
C LEU A 126 -3.57 14.40 6.39
N ILE A 127 -2.33 14.18 6.82
CA ILE A 127 -1.88 14.44 8.20
C ILE A 127 -0.59 15.27 8.15
N SER A 128 -0.47 16.29 9.01
CA SER A 128 0.76 17.07 9.16
C SER A 128 0.95 17.56 10.58
N GLU A 129 2.18 17.57 11.09
CA GLU A 129 2.53 18.27 12.33
C GLU A 129 2.67 19.78 12.14
N PHE A 130 2.68 20.24 10.89
CA PHE A 130 2.87 21.65 10.57
C PHE A 130 1.53 22.37 10.44
N GLU A 131 1.53 23.63 10.87
CA GLU A 131 0.41 24.55 10.68
C GLU A 131 -0.15 24.51 9.25
N PRO A 132 -1.47 24.68 9.04
CA PRO A 132 -2.11 24.46 7.74
C PRO A 132 -1.45 25.19 6.55
N ASN A 133 -0.86 26.37 6.78
CA ASN A 133 -0.22 27.20 5.77
C ASN A 133 1.32 27.10 5.72
N PHE A 134 1.92 26.15 6.44
CA PHE A 134 3.37 25.98 6.50
C PHE A 134 3.96 25.51 5.16
N LYS A 135 4.94 26.24 4.63
CA LYS A 135 5.63 25.90 3.37
C LYS A 135 6.71 24.86 3.61
N ALA A 136 6.75 23.82 2.78
CA ALA A 136 7.75 22.75 2.88
C ALA A 136 9.19 23.28 2.81
N THR A 137 10.06 22.70 3.61
CA THR A 137 11.49 23.00 3.69
C THR A 137 12.29 21.71 3.57
N GLN A 138 13.61 21.79 3.36
CA GLN A 138 14.43 20.57 3.28
C GLN A 138 14.40 19.76 4.59
N TRP A 139 14.33 20.45 5.74
CA TRP A 139 14.29 19.82 7.06
C TRP A 139 12.91 19.26 7.43
N SER A 140 11.83 19.71 6.78
CA SER A 140 10.49 19.22 7.09
C SER A 140 10.24 17.80 6.56
N PHE A 141 10.93 17.37 5.50
CA PHE A 141 10.76 16.01 4.97
C PHE A 141 11.28 14.92 5.94
N PRO A 142 12.50 15.01 6.51
CA PRO A 142 12.94 14.05 7.53
C PRO A 142 12.06 14.08 8.79
N GLN A 143 11.60 15.26 9.23
CA GLN A 143 10.71 15.37 10.40
C GLN A 143 9.39 14.65 10.19
N ARG A 144 8.77 14.83 9.02
CA ARG A 144 7.55 14.11 8.65
C ARG A 144 7.78 12.59 8.54
N ASN A 145 8.96 12.14 8.08
CA ASN A 145 9.20 10.71 7.88
C ASN A 145 9.09 9.91 9.19
N ARG A 146 9.43 10.53 10.32
CA ARG A 146 9.20 9.97 11.65
C ARG A 146 7.73 9.65 11.89
N ILE A 147 6.80 10.51 11.47
CA ILE A 147 5.36 10.29 11.63
C ILE A 147 4.90 9.08 10.83
N MET A 148 5.36 8.97 9.59
CA MET A 148 5.06 7.79 8.78
C MET A 148 5.57 6.54 9.48
N ALA A 149 6.86 6.50 9.83
CA ALA A 149 7.47 5.35 10.51
C ALA A 149 6.76 4.98 11.83
N GLY A 150 6.34 5.98 12.61
CA GLY A 150 5.58 5.76 13.84
C GLY A 150 4.21 5.14 13.62
N LEU A 151 3.51 5.56 12.56
CA LEU A 151 2.20 5.00 12.20
C LEU A 151 2.28 3.60 11.59
N ALA A 152 3.44 3.12 11.17
CA ALA A 152 3.60 1.85 10.46
C ALA A 152 3.41 0.64 11.39
N ASP A 153 2.78 -0.42 10.86
CA ASP A 153 3.03 -1.80 11.29
C ASP A 153 4.21 -2.37 10.50
N ILE A 154 4.21 -2.14 9.18
CA ILE A 154 5.30 -2.52 8.27
C ILE A 154 5.73 -1.32 7.45
N ILE A 155 7.05 -1.17 7.23
CA ILE A 155 7.60 -0.22 6.26
C ILE A 155 8.06 -0.99 5.02
N LEU A 156 7.33 -0.82 3.91
CA LEU A 156 7.65 -1.37 2.61
C LEU A 156 8.51 -0.41 1.79
N VAL A 157 9.76 -0.82 1.52
CA VAL A 157 10.71 -0.12 0.66
C VAL A 157 10.70 -0.75 -0.73
N ILE A 158 10.17 -0.03 -1.71
CA ILE A 158 10.10 -0.52 -3.09
C ILE A 158 11.46 -0.39 -3.80
N GLU A 159 12.04 0.81 -3.77
CA GLU A 159 13.29 1.10 -4.49
C GLU A 159 14.01 2.27 -3.83
N ALA A 160 15.28 2.11 -3.48
CA ALA A 160 16.08 3.15 -2.84
C ALA A 160 17.56 3.07 -3.25
N GLY A 161 18.10 4.18 -3.75
CA GLY A 161 19.55 4.35 -3.92
C GLY A 161 20.26 4.60 -2.58
N GLU A 162 21.59 4.50 -2.55
CA GLU A 162 22.39 4.59 -1.30
C GLU A 162 22.22 5.90 -0.51
N LYS A 163 21.92 7.00 -1.19
CA LYS A 163 21.72 8.33 -0.60
C LYS A 163 20.24 8.75 -0.58
N SER A 164 19.32 7.80 -0.68
CA SER A 164 17.89 8.10 -0.73
C SER A 164 17.34 8.51 0.64
N GLY A 165 16.47 9.51 0.67
CA GLY A 165 15.67 9.84 1.86
C GLY A 165 14.76 8.69 2.33
N THR A 166 14.45 7.74 1.45
CA THR A 166 13.76 6.48 1.78
C THR A 166 14.48 5.69 2.88
N LEU A 167 15.83 5.67 2.86
CA LEU A 167 16.62 4.94 3.85
C LEU A 167 16.56 5.59 5.24
N ILE A 168 16.23 6.87 5.31
CA ILE A 168 16.00 7.56 6.60
C ILE A 168 14.74 6.99 7.25
N THR A 169 13.65 6.84 6.50
CA THR A 169 12.41 6.26 7.01
C THR A 169 12.60 4.81 7.44
N ALA A 170 13.31 4.00 6.64
CA ALA A 170 13.62 2.61 6.99
C ALA A 170 14.44 2.51 8.29
N ARG A 171 15.44 3.39 8.46
CA ARG A 171 16.22 3.45 9.70
C ARG A 171 15.38 3.86 10.91
N MET A 172 14.53 4.87 10.77
CA MET A 172 13.58 5.27 11.82
C MET A 172 12.65 4.11 12.19
N GLY A 173 12.20 3.32 11.21
CA GLY A 173 11.40 2.12 11.47
C GLY A 173 12.13 1.11 12.33
N LEU A 174 13.40 0.80 12.03
CA LEU A 174 14.23 -0.07 12.85
C LEU A 174 14.37 0.47 14.28
N ASP A 175 14.63 1.77 14.43
CA ASP A 175 14.73 2.43 15.74
C ASP A 175 13.39 2.36 16.52
N TYR A 176 12.26 2.26 15.82
CA TYR A 176 10.91 2.15 16.39
C TYR A 176 10.42 0.69 16.45
N ASN A 177 11.33 -0.25 16.27
CA ASN A 177 11.07 -1.69 16.31
C ASN A 177 9.97 -2.14 15.33
N LYS A 178 9.97 -1.54 14.13
CA LYS A 178 9.05 -1.86 13.02
C LYS A 178 9.70 -2.85 12.07
N GLU A 179 8.89 -3.70 11.48
CA GLU A 179 9.33 -4.62 10.43
C GLU A 179 9.65 -3.85 9.15
N ILE A 180 10.84 -4.10 8.60
CA ILE A 180 11.29 -3.48 7.35
C ILE A 180 11.20 -4.50 6.24
N ALA A 181 10.23 -4.28 5.36
CA ALA A 181 9.98 -5.06 4.17
C ALA A 181 10.65 -4.39 2.96
N VAL A 182 11.36 -5.14 2.12
CA VAL A 182 12.08 -4.58 0.97
C VAL A 182 11.85 -5.43 -0.27
N VAL A 183 11.49 -4.77 -1.38
CA VAL A 183 11.42 -5.43 -2.69
C VAL A 183 12.85 -5.69 -3.19
N PRO A 184 13.23 -6.95 -3.47
CA PRO A 184 14.52 -7.27 -4.08
C PRO A 184 14.66 -6.60 -5.44
N ALA A 185 15.85 -6.11 -5.77
CA ALA A 185 16.08 -5.44 -7.04
C ALA A 185 17.43 -5.81 -7.65
N SER A 186 17.53 -5.62 -8.97
CA SER A 186 18.73 -5.97 -9.74
C SER A 186 20.00 -5.38 -9.14
N ILE A 187 21.03 -6.21 -8.95
CA ILE A 187 22.35 -5.79 -8.47
C ILE A 187 23.06 -4.83 -9.44
N PHE A 188 22.60 -4.76 -10.69
CA PHE A 188 23.10 -3.83 -11.71
C PHE A 188 22.43 -2.46 -11.65
N SER A 189 21.34 -2.29 -10.88
CA SER A 189 20.64 -1.02 -10.75
C SER A 189 21.26 -0.16 -9.65
N ASP A 190 21.80 1.00 -10.03
CA ASP A 190 22.28 2.01 -9.07
C ASP A 190 21.17 2.50 -8.13
N GLY A 191 19.93 2.54 -8.63
CA GLY A 191 18.73 2.90 -7.87
C GLY A 191 18.33 1.86 -6.82
N ALA A 192 18.91 0.66 -6.86
CA ALA A 192 18.58 -0.45 -5.96
C ALA A 192 19.62 -0.69 -4.85
N LYS A 193 20.79 -0.03 -4.91
CA LYS A 193 21.90 -0.29 -3.97
C LYS A 193 21.51 -0.10 -2.51
N GLY A 194 20.64 0.87 -2.20
CA GLY A 194 20.11 1.09 -0.86
C GLY A 194 19.15 0.00 -0.42
N SER A 195 18.19 -0.39 -1.27
CA SER A 195 17.29 -1.53 -1.00
C SER A 195 18.08 -2.82 -0.74
N ASN A 196 19.02 -3.16 -1.61
CA ASN A 196 19.85 -4.36 -1.45
C ASN A 196 20.73 -4.30 -0.20
N LYS A 197 21.13 -3.11 0.25
CA LYS A 197 21.83 -2.94 1.52
C LYS A 197 20.92 -3.21 2.72
N LEU A 198 19.65 -2.79 2.69
CA LEU A 198 18.68 -3.11 3.75
C LEU A 198 18.46 -4.62 3.86
N LEU A 199 18.33 -5.32 2.72
CA LEU A 199 18.25 -6.79 2.70
C LEU A 199 19.46 -7.45 3.36
N LYS A 200 20.69 -6.97 3.06
CA LYS A 200 21.91 -7.44 3.73
C LYS A 200 21.94 -7.15 5.24
N GLN A 201 21.15 -6.19 5.70
CA GLN A 201 21.03 -5.83 7.11
C GLN A 201 19.91 -6.59 7.83
N GLY A 202 19.25 -7.54 7.15
CA GLY A 202 18.22 -8.39 7.73
C GLY A 202 16.79 -7.91 7.47
N ALA A 203 16.57 -6.95 6.58
CA ALA A 203 15.22 -6.60 6.14
C ALA A 203 14.56 -7.77 5.40
N THR A 204 13.25 -7.92 5.58
CA THR A 204 12.49 -9.05 5.00
C THR A 204 12.25 -8.85 3.50
N PRO A 205 12.65 -9.79 2.63
CA PRO A 205 12.43 -9.69 1.20
C PRO A 205 10.95 -9.89 0.85
N ILE A 206 10.39 -8.99 0.04
CA ILE A 206 9.00 -9.07 -0.46
C ILE A 206 9.00 -9.23 -1.97
N THR A 207 8.39 -10.30 -2.45
CA THR A 207 8.27 -10.66 -3.87
C THR A 207 6.83 -10.71 -4.37
N CYS A 208 5.87 -10.81 -3.45
CA CYS A 208 4.43 -10.77 -3.72
C CYS A 208 3.64 -10.16 -2.54
N SER A 209 2.32 -10.04 -2.71
CA SER A 209 1.39 -9.54 -1.68
C SER A 209 1.31 -10.47 -0.47
N GLU A 210 1.41 -11.78 -0.70
CA GLU A 210 1.25 -12.81 0.33
C GLU A 210 2.33 -12.68 1.40
N ASP A 211 3.56 -12.34 1.00
CA ASP A 211 4.67 -12.07 1.93
C ASP A 211 4.30 -10.95 2.93
N LEU A 212 3.62 -9.89 2.49
CA LEU A 212 3.17 -8.82 3.38
C LEU A 212 1.99 -9.22 4.25
N LEU A 213 1.05 -9.99 3.69
CA LEU A 213 -0.11 -10.47 4.41
C LEU A 213 0.31 -11.39 5.57
N GLU A 214 1.27 -12.29 5.32
CA GLU A 214 1.86 -13.16 6.34
C GLU A 214 2.52 -12.33 7.45
N LEU A 215 3.35 -11.34 7.10
CA LEU A 215 4.00 -10.45 8.07
C LEU A 215 2.99 -9.65 8.92
N LEU A 216 1.84 -9.31 8.34
CA LEU A 216 0.77 -8.61 9.05
C LEU A 216 -0.10 -9.54 9.92
N GLY A 217 0.15 -10.85 9.87
CA GLY A 217 -0.63 -11.87 10.58
C GLY A 217 -1.96 -12.20 9.92
N PHE A 218 -2.16 -11.82 8.65
CA PHE A 218 -3.25 -12.34 7.83
C PHE A 218 -2.86 -13.75 7.38
N VAL A 219 -2.94 -14.70 8.31
CA VAL A 219 -2.73 -16.11 7.99
C VAL A 219 -3.85 -16.54 7.05
N SER A 220 -3.49 -17.21 5.95
CA SER A 220 -4.41 -17.89 5.04
C SER A 220 -5.04 -19.12 5.71
N GLU A 221 -5.72 -18.93 6.84
CA GLU A 221 -6.82 -19.80 7.21
C GLU A 221 -8.04 -19.24 6.53
N SER A 222 -8.16 -19.47 5.21
CA SER A 222 -9.39 -19.44 4.41
C SER A 222 -10.58 -18.77 5.12
N ASN A 223 -10.50 -17.46 5.35
CA ASN A 223 -11.55 -16.78 6.11
C ASN A 223 -12.71 -16.59 5.12
N PRO A 224 -13.85 -17.28 5.29
CA PRO A 224 -14.91 -17.32 4.28
C PRO A 224 -15.48 -15.92 3.99
N GLU A 225 -15.35 -14.99 4.93
CA GLU A 225 -15.79 -13.60 4.80
C GLU A 225 -14.87 -12.74 3.92
N GLN A 226 -13.55 -12.94 3.96
CA GLN A 226 -12.61 -12.20 3.10
C GLN A 226 -12.71 -12.68 1.64
N ARG A 227 -12.93 -13.98 1.43
CA ARG A 227 -13.28 -14.51 0.10
C ARG A 227 -14.59 -13.89 -0.41
N LYS A 228 -15.62 -13.77 0.43
CA LYS A 228 -16.89 -13.14 0.04
C LYS A 228 -16.71 -11.72 -0.51
N ILE A 229 -15.91 -10.87 0.15
CA ILE A 229 -15.68 -9.48 -0.27
C ILE A 229 -15.00 -9.42 -1.64
N MET A 230 -14.03 -10.31 -1.90
CA MET A 230 -13.36 -10.42 -3.21
C MET A 230 -14.33 -10.86 -4.32
N PHE A 231 -15.42 -11.56 -3.96
CA PHE A 231 -16.40 -12.13 -4.87
C PHE A 231 -17.76 -11.40 -4.89
N ASP A 232 -17.90 -10.26 -4.21
CA ASP A 232 -19.20 -9.54 -4.12
C ASP A 232 -19.69 -9.03 -5.49
N ASN A 233 -18.77 -8.74 -6.41
CA ASN A 233 -19.08 -8.36 -7.80
C ASN A 233 -19.07 -9.54 -8.79
N CYS A 234 -19.09 -10.78 -8.29
CA CYS A 234 -19.14 -11.98 -9.12
C CYS A 234 -20.57 -12.52 -9.25
N SER A 235 -20.94 -12.97 -10.46
CA SER A 235 -22.15 -13.75 -10.69
C SER A 235 -22.08 -15.10 -9.98
N ASP A 236 -23.21 -15.77 -9.86
CA ASP A 236 -23.25 -17.11 -9.25
C ASP A 236 -22.44 -18.14 -10.06
N GLU A 237 -22.34 -17.98 -11.39
CA GLU A 237 -21.48 -18.82 -12.22
C GLU A 237 -19.99 -18.52 -12.02
N GLU A 238 -19.62 -17.25 -11.87
CA GLU A 238 -18.23 -16.85 -11.60
C GLU A 238 -17.77 -17.37 -10.22
N LYS A 239 -18.64 -17.30 -9.20
CA LYS A 239 -18.35 -17.84 -7.86
C LYS A 239 -18.09 -19.34 -7.87
N LYS A 240 -18.86 -20.11 -8.64
CA LYS A 240 -18.64 -21.55 -8.81
C LYS A 240 -17.27 -21.87 -9.38
N ILE A 241 -16.78 -21.07 -10.35
CA ILE A 241 -15.43 -21.27 -10.90
C ILE A 241 -14.36 -21.01 -9.84
N LEU A 242 -14.55 -19.95 -9.04
CA LEU A 242 -13.63 -19.55 -7.99
C LEU A 242 -13.54 -20.56 -6.85
N GLU A 243 -14.61 -21.34 -6.58
CA GLU A 243 -14.58 -22.44 -5.61
C GLU A 243 -13.57 -23.54 -6.00
N PHE A 244 -13.34 -23.76 -7.29
CA PHE A 244 -12.39 -24.76 -7.80
C PHE A 244 -10.95 -24.23 -7.93
N LEU A 245 -10.74 -22.92 -7.75
CA LEU A 245 -9.46 -22.23 -7.93
C LEU A 245 -8.69 -22.05 -6.61
N SER A 246 -8.80 -23.01 -5.69
CA SER A 246 -7.97 -23.03 -4.47
C SER A 246 -6.49 -23.30 -4.75
N GLU A 247 -6.20 -23.98 -5.86
CA GLU A 247 -4.86 -24.26 -6.39
C GLU A 247 -4.86 -24.00 -7.91
N PRO A 248 -3.70 -23.77 -8.54
CA PRO A 248 -3.61 -23.61 -9.99
C PRO A 248 -4.19 -24.83 -10.70
N ILE A 249 -5.13 -24.60 -11.61
CA ILE A 249 -5.84 -25.67 -12.33
C ILE A 249 -5.84 -25.38 -13.82
N SER A 250 -5.67 -26.42 -14.64
CA SER A 250 -5.77 -26.30 -16.09
C SER A 250 -7.22 -26.00 -16.52
N LYS A 251 -7.38 -25.32 -17.66
CA LYS A 251 -8.72 -25.07 -18.25
C LYS A 251 -9.52 -26.36 -18.45
N ASP A 252 -8.88 -27.41 -18.93
CA ASP A 252 -9.54 -28.69 -19.22
C ASP A 252 -10.02 -29.39 -17.94
N GLU A 253 -9.20 -29.33 -16.88
CA GLU A 253 -9.56 -29.89 -15.59
C GLU A 253 -10.67 -29.07 -14.90
N LEU A 254 -10.61 -27.74 -15.04
CA LEU A 254 -11.67 -26.85 -14.55
C LEU A 254 -13.00 -27.08 -15.28
N ALA A 255 -12.98 -27.25 -16.61
CA ALA A 255 -14.17 -27.61 -17.38
C ALA A 255 -14.77 -28.94 -16.92
N THR A 256 -13.90 -29.91 -16.62
CA THR A 256 -14.32 -31.23 -16.16
C THR A 256 -14.94 -31.17 -14.75
N LYS A 257 -14.32 -30.45 -13.81
CA LYS A 257 -14.79 -30.36 -12.41
C LYS A 257 -16.03 -29.49 -12.27
N SER A 258 -16.09 -28.36 -12.97
CA SER A 258 -17.21 -27.41 -12.88
C SER A 258 -18.46 -27.87 -13.66
N GLN A 259 -18.31 -28.82 -14.60
CA GLN A 259 -19.34 -29.24 -15.54
C GLN A 259 -19.93 -28.08 -16.38
N ILE A 260 -19.21 -26.96 -16.48
CA ILE A 260 -19.60 -25.81 -17.29
C ILE A 260 -19.17 -26.06 -18.75
N PRO A 261 -20.03 -25.80 -19.75
CA PRO A 261 -19.66 -25.89 -21.16
C PRO A 261 -18.44 -25.02 -21.48
N ILE A 262 -17.49 -25.54 -22.26
CA ILE A 262 -16.18 -24.89 -22.46
C ILE A 262 -16.26 -23.48 -23.05
N SER A 263 -17.29 -23.20 -23.86
CA SER A 263 -17.55 -21.87 -24.42
C SER A 263 -17.97 -20.84 -23.36
N GLU A 264 -18.77 -21.29 -22.39
CA GLU A 264 -19.23 -20.48 -21.27
C GLU A 264 -18.10 -20.28 -20.25
N LEU A 265 -17.35 -21.34 -19.97
CA LEU A 265 -16.17 -21.28 -19.11
C LEU A 265 -15.14 -20.26 -19.62
N ASN A 266 -14.82 -20.26 -20.92
CA ASN A 266 -13.88 -19.28 -21.49
C ASN A 266 -14.36 -17.83 -21.35
N SER A 267 -15.68 -17.61 -21.44
CA SER A 267 -16.27 -16.28 -21.25
C SER A 267 -16.15 -15.82 -19.80
N LEU A 268 -16.44 -16.72 -18.85
CA LEU A 268 -16.33 -16.45 -17.41
C LEU A 268 -14.87 -16.22 -16.98
N ILE A 269 -13.93 -17.03 -17.47
CA ILE A 269 -12.50 -16.83 -17.23
C ILE A 269 -12.05 -15.45 -17.74
N SER A 270 -12.46 -15.08 -18.95
CA SER A 270 -12.11 -13.77 -19.52
C SER A 270 -12.65 -12.61 -18.68
N LEU A 271 -13.88 -12.73 -18.16
CA LEU A 271 -14.48 -11.73 -17.27
C LEU A 271 -13.75 -11.64 -15.93
N LEU A 272 -13.43 -12.77 -15.32
CA LEU A 272 -12.68 -12.84 -14.06
C LEU A 272 -11.25 -12.30 -14.20
N GLU A 273 -10.61 -12.52 -15.35
CA GLU A 273 -9.28 -11.96 -15.66
C GLU A 273 -9.35 -10.45 -15.88
N ILE A 274 -10.39 -9.94 -16.56
CA ILE A 274 -10.66 -8.50 -16.69
C ILE A 274 -10.91 -7.86 -15.32
N LYS A 275 -11.61 -8.54 -14.41
CA LYS A 275 -11.83 -8.11 -13.02
C LYS A 275 -10.53 -8.15 -12.18
N GLY A 276 -9.49 -8.79 -12.70
CA GLY A 276 -8.20 -8.98 -12.03
C GLY A 276 -8.27 -9.94 -10.86
N ILE A 277 -9.23 -10.88 -10.89
CA ILE A 277 -9.43 -11.90 -9.84
C ILE A 277 -8.63 -13.16 -10.15
N ILE A 278 -8.45 -13.47 -11.43
CA ILE A 278 -7.65 -14.60 -11.89
C ILE A 278 -6.65 -14.15 -12.96
N LYS A 279 -5.66 -15.00 -13.23
CA LYS A 279 -4.69 -14.80 -14.30
C LYS A 279 -4.40 -16.14 -14.97
N GLU A 280 -4.34 -16.14 -16.29
CA GLU A 280 -3.88 -17.32 -17.04
C GLU A 280 -2.36 -17.26 -17.29
N SER A 281 -1.65 -18.33 -16.98
CA SER A 281 -0.24 -18.47 -17.32
C SER A 281 0.10 -19.92 -17.65
N ALA A 282 0.83 -20.14 -18.74
CA ALA A 282 1.27 -21.47 -19.18
C ALA A 282 0.15 -22.54 -19.29
N GLY A 283 -1.10 -22.13 -19.53
CA GLY A 283 -2.26 -23.03 -19.65
C GLY A 283 -2.95 -23.35 -18.31
N GLU A 284 -2.46 -22.79 -17.21
CA GLU A 284 -3.06 -22.87 -15.88
C GLU A 284 -3.70 -21.55 -15.49
N ILE A 285 -4.76 -21.64 -14.68
CA ILE A 285 -5.50 -20.52 -14.15
C ILE A 285 -5.10 -20.35 -12.68
N TYR A 286 -4.69 -19.15 -12.32
CA TYR A 286 -4.26 -18.77 -10.97
C TYR A 286 -5.25 -17.76 -10.40
N LEU A 287 -5.52 -17.86 -9.09
CA LEU A 287 -6.12 -16.74 -8.35
C LEU A 287 -5.07 -15.62 -8.21
N VAL A 288 -5.48 -14.36 -8.35
CA VAL A 288 -4.61 -13.16 -8.27
C VAL A 288 -4.69 -12.53 -6.90
#